data_AF-A0A1I5ILI4-F1
#
_entry.id   AF-A0A1I5ILI4-F1
#
_cell.length_a   1.000
_cell.length_b   1.000
_cell.length_c   1.000
_cell.angle_alpha   90.00
_cell.angle_beta   90.00
_cell.angle_gamma   90.00
#
_symmetry.space_group_name_H-M   'P 1'
#
loop_
_entity.id
_entity.type
_entity.pdbx_description
1 polymer ?
#
loop_
_entity_poly.entity_id
_entity_poly.type
_entity_poly.pdbx_seq_one_letter_code
_entity_poly.pdbx_strand_id
1 'polypeptide(L)'
;MRNILGVLVAIYNKKVSSEIGFKGISKKVMMFALVALGNIIDQCIIGSGSSIRIMIVMFYLSNEGISIIENAGNMGLPLPQKLKDIIQQINNRDDSK
;
A
#
# COMPACT_ATOMS: atom_id res chain seq x y z
N MET A 1 10.35 5.21 3.59
CA MET A 1 9.77 4.27 2.59
C MET A 1 8.55 3.62 3.20
N ARG A 2 7.39 3.78 2.55
CA ARG A 2 6.09 3.48 3.15
C ARG A 2 5.70 1.99 3.01
N ASN A 3 6.08 1.33 1.89
CA ASN A 3 5.61 0.00 1.44
C ASN A 3 6.68 -0.78 0.61
N ILE A 4 6.38 -2.02 0.16
CA ILE A 4 7.30 -2.88 -0.64
C ILE A 4 7.80 -2.17 -1.91
N LEU A 5 6.98 -1.36 -2.57
CA LEU A 5 7.45 -0.61 -3.73
C LEU A 5 8.53 0.40 -3.35
N GLY A 6 8.46 0.97 -2.14
CA GLY A 6 9.53 1.78 -1.59
C GLY A 6 10.82 0.99 -1.37
N VAL A 7 10.73 -0.31 -1.03
CA VAL A 7 11.89 -1.21 -0.96
C VAL A 7 12.45 -1.48 -2.35
N LEU A 8 11.59 -1.70 -3.36
CA LEU A 8 12.02 -1.84 -4.76
C LEU A 8 12.72 -0.57 -5.28
N VAL A 9 12.18 0.61 -4.99
CA VAL A 9 12.80 1.90 -5.28
C VAL A 9 14.14 2.04 -4.55
N ALA A 10 14.26 1.58 -3.30
CA ALA A 10 15.50 1.58 -2.54
C ALA A 10 16.58 0.71 -3.19
N ILE A 11 16.18 -0.48 -3.62
CA ILE A 11 17.04 -1.44 -4.32
C ILE A 11 17.50 -0.83 -5.65
N TYR A 12 16.58 -0.27 -6.43
CA TYR A 12 16.88 0.44 -7.68
C TYR A 12 17.89 1.57 -7.46
N ASN A 13 17.70 2.37 -6.41
CA ASN A 13 18.60 3.47 -6.04
C ASN A 13 19.85 3.03 -5.26
N LYS A 14 20.10 1.72 -5.09
CA LYS A 14 21.19 1.15 -4.27
C LYS A 14 21.29 1.69 -2.83
N LYS A 15 20.18 2.18 -2.27
CA LYS A 15 20.09 2.73 -0.90
C LYS A 15 19.23 1.83 -0.01
N VAL A 16 19.60 0.56 0.10
CA VAL A 16 18.87 -0.41 0.92
C VAL A 16 19.44 -0.39 2.33
N SER A 17 18.66 0.11 3.29
CA SER A 17 18.90 -0.17 4.70
C SER A 17 18.01 -1.34 5.12
N SER A 18 18.60 -2.36 5.75
CA SER A 18 17.91 -3.58 6.19
C SER A 18 16.76 -3.28 7.16
N GLU A 19 16.89 -2.24 7.98
CA GLU A 19 15.85 -1.78 8.89
C GLU A 19 14.61 -1.26 8.13
N ILE A 20 14.85 -0.57 7.01
CA ILE A 20 13.80 -0.02 6.15
C ILE A 20 13.11 -1.13 5.35
N GLY A 21 13.90 -2.10 4.85
CA GLY A 21 13.37 -3.29 4.18
C GLY A 21 12.50 -4.14 5.11
N PHE A 22 12.97 -4.39 6.33
CA PHE A 22 12.24 -5.16 7.34
C PHE A 22 10.91 -4.49 7.71
N LYS A 23 10.90 -3.16 7.90
CA LYS A 23 9.68 -2.39 8.19
C LYS A 23 8.66 -2.45 7.06
N GLY A 24 9.10 -2.51 5.81
CA GLY A 24 8.22 -2.67 4.64
C GLY A 24 7.60 -4.07 4.56
N ILE A 25 8.40 -5.10 4.82
CA ILE A 25 7.97 -6.50 4.78
C ILE A 25 7.01 -6.81 5.94
N SER A 26 7.33 -6.37 7.17
CA SER A 26 6.51 -6.64 8.36
C SER A 26 5.09 -6.10 8.22
N LYS A 27 4.92 -4.90 7.65
CA LYS A 27 3.61 -4.34 7.33
C LYS A 27 2.79 -5.22 6.39
N LYS A 28 3.41 -5.82 5.37
CA LYS A 28 2.71 -6.69 4.42
C LYS A 28 2.29 -8.01 5.03
N VAL A 29 3.15 -8.59 5.87
CA VAL A 29 2.80 -9.78 6.66
C VAL A 29 1.55 -9.50 7.50
N MET A 30 1.48 -8.33 8.15
CA MET A 30 0.30 -7.91 8.91
C MET A 30 -0.95 -7.72 8.02
N MET A 31 -0.81 -7.13 6.83
CA MET A 31 -1.93 -7.01 5.88
C MET A 31 -2.46 -8.38 5.46
N PHE A 32 -1.58 -9.34 5.12
CA PHE A 32 -2.00 -10.69 4.77
C PHE A 32 -2.69 -11.41 5.94
N ALA A 33 -2.20 -11.22 7.17
CA ALA A 33 -2.86 -11.74 8.36
C ALA A 33 -4.29 -11.18 8.54
N LEU A 34 -4.49 -9.89 8.28
CA LEU A 34 -5.82 -9.26 8.36
C LEU A 34 -6.75 -9.72 7.23
N VAL A 35 -6.24 -9.92 6.02
CA VAL A 35 -7.03 -10.50 4.91
C VAL A 35 -7.43 -11.94 5.22
N ALA A 36 -6.52 -12.74 5.80
CA ALA A 36 -6.81 -14.10 6.25
C ALA A 36 -7.87 -14.10 7.36
N LEU A 37 -7.78 -13.17 8.32
CA LEU A 37 -8.80 -12.99 9.35
C LEU A 37 -10.16 -12.62 8.75
N GLY A 38 -10.18 -11.69 7.79
CA GLY A 38 -11.39 -11.32 7.05
C GLY A 38 -12.04 -12.50 6.34
N ASN A 39 -11.22 -13.38 5.75
CA ASN A 39 -11.70 -14.62 5.13
C ASN A 39 -12.34 -15.57 6.15
N ILE A 40 -11.73 -15.73 7.33
CA ILE A 40 -12.28 -16.58 8.40
C ILE A 40 -13.62 -16.02 8.88
N ILE A 41 -13.71 -14.70 9.07
CA ILE A 41 -14.96 -14.02 9.47
C ILE A 41 -16.05 -14.23 8.41
N ASP A 42 -15.71 -14.02 7.14
CA ASP A 42 -16.63 -14.23 6.01
C ASP A 42 -17.20 -15.66 6.01
N GLN A 43 -16.35 -16.67 6.21
CA GLN A 43 -16.78 -18.08 6.21
C GLN A 43 -17.54 -18.48 7.47
N CYS A 44 -17.11 -18.02 8.65
CA CYS A 44 -17.69 -18.45 9.93
C CYS A 44 -18.94 -17.67 10.34
N ILE A 45 -19.07 -16.40 9.95
CA ILE A 45 -20.15 -15.51 10.43
C ILE A 45 -21.17 -15.21 9.34
N ILE A 46 -20.72 -14.94 8.10
CA ILE A 46 -21.60 -14.53 7.00
C ILE A 46 -22.09 -15.76 6.20
N GLY A 47 -21.38 -16.90 6.31
CA GLY A 47 -21.83 -18.22 5.84
C GLY A 47 -21.70 -18.45 4.33
N SER A 48 -21.70 -17.39 3.51
CA SER A 48 -21.51 -17.50 2.05
C SER A 48 -21.09 -16.19 1.36
N GLY A 49 -20.47 -15.26 2.10
CA GLY A 49 -20.02 -13.97 1.58
C GLY A 49 -18.50 -13.89 1.45
N SER A 50 -18.01 -13.05 0.55
CA SER A 50 -16.60 -12.62 0.49
C SER A 50 -16.45 -11.13 0.81
N SER A 51 -17.48 -10.54 1.41
CA SER A 51 -17.64 -9.10 1.55
C SER A 51 -16.58 -8.48 2.45
N ILE A 52 -16.28 -9.11 3.60
CA ILE A 52 -15.30 -8.58 4.56
C ILE A 52 -13.89 -8.70 4.00
N ARG A 53 -13.55 -9.86 3.42
CA ARG A 53 -12.26 -10.07 2.75
C ARG A 53 -12.07 -9.07 1.62
N ILE A 54 -13.07 -8.87 0.75
CA ILE A 54 -12.99 -7.90 -0.35
C ILE A 54 -12.84 -6.48 0.20
N MET A 55 -13.58 -6.11 1.25
CA MET A 55 -13.47 -4.79 1.88
C MET A 55 -12.06 -4.53 2.42
N ILE A 56 -11.48 -5.49 3.15
CA ILE A 56 -10.13 -5.39 3.70
C ILE A 56 -9.09 -5.31 2.58
N VAL A 57 -9.24 -6.15 1.53
CA VAL A 57 -8.36 -6.10 0.35
C VAL A 57 -8.45 -4.74 -0.32
N MET A 58 -9.65 -4.22 -0.60
CA MET A 58 -9.83 -2.91 -1.25
C MET A 58 -9.27 -1.77 -0.43
N PHE A 59 -9.42 -1.82 0.90
CA PHE A 59 -8.85 -0.84 1.81
C PHE A 59 -7.32 -0.79 1.72
N TYR A 60 -6.65 -1.94 1.87
CA TYR A 60 -5.19 -2.01 1.79
C TYR A 60 -4.65 -1.81 0.38
N LEU A 61 -5.38 -2.25 -0.65
CA LEU A 61 -5.04 -2.02 -2.04
C LEU A 61 -5.08 -0.53 -2.38
N SER A 62 -6.06 0.23 -1.88
CA SER A 62 -6.13 1.67 -2.09
C SER A 62 -4.92 2.39 -1.48
N ASN A 63 -4.52 1.99 -0.26
CA ASN A 63 -3.36 2.53 0.43
C ASN A 63 -2.03 2.22 -0.30
N GLU A 64 -1.88 1.00 -0.81
CA GLU A 64 -0.72 0.63 -1.64
C GLU A 64 -0.77 1.30 -3.01
N GLY A 65 -1.96 1.45 -3.59
CA GLY A 65 -2.18 2.08 -4.90
C GLY A 65 -1.67 3.51 -4.95
N ILE A 66 -1.95 4.32 -3.92
CA ILE A 66 -1.40 5.68 -3.79
C ILE A 66 0.13 5.63 -3.79
N SER A 67 0.73 4.75 -2.99
CA SER A 67 2.18 4.58 -2.94
C SER A 67 2.78 4.08 -4.26
N ILE A 68 2.04 3.27 -5.02
CA ILE A 68 2.50 2.80 -6.34
C ILE A 68 2.57 3.96 -7.31
N ILE A 69 1.53 4.78 -7.38
CA ILE A 69 1.49 5.90 -8.32
C ILE A 69 2.55 6.95 -7.94
N GLU A 70 2.73 7.24 -6.65
CA GLU A 70 3.79 8.13 -6.17
C GLU A 70 5.19 7.63 -6.60
N ASN A 71 5.48 6.34 -6.36
CA ASN A 71 6.77 5.77 -6.75
C ASN A 71 6.95 5.67 -8.27
N ALA A 72 5.87 5.42 -9.03
CA ALA A 72 5.92 5.44 -10.49
C ALA A 72 6.31 6.84 -11.01
N GLY A 73 5.74 7.90 -10.42
CA GLY A 73 6.14 9.28 -10.72
C GLY A 73 7.60 9.55 -10.39
N ASN A 74 8.08 9.06 -9.24
CA ASN A 74 9.49 9.19 -8.82
C ASN A 74 10.46 8.42 -9.73
N MET A 75 10.03 7.31 -10.34
CA MET A 75 10.80 6.57 -11.33
C MET A 75 10.79 7.21 -12.73
N GLY A 76 10.06 8.32 -12.92
CA GLY A 76 9.99 9.03 -14.20
C GLY A 76 8.98 8.45 -15.19
N LEU A 77 8.06 7.58 -14.75
CA LEU A 77 6.97 7.10 -15.61
C LEU A 77 6.05 8.28 -15.99
N PRO A 78 5.60 8.36 -17.25
CA PRO A 78 4.70 9.41 -17.69
C PRO A 78 3.34 9.27 -17.01
N LEU A 79 3.12 10.05 -15.95
CA LEU A 79 1.83 10.15 -15.27
C LEU A 79 1.07 11.41 -15.71
N PRO A 80 -0.25 11.32 -15.93
CA PRO A 80 -1.09 12.49 -16.20
C PRO A 80 -0.96 13.56 -15.11
N GLN A 81 -0.92 14.84 -15.50
CA GLN A 81 -0.72 15.95 -14.56
C GLN A 81 -1.79 15.98 -13.45
N LYS A 82 -3.06 15.79 -13.81
CA LYS A 82 -4.18 15.70 -12.84
C LYS A 82 -3.92 14.65 -11.75
N LEU A 83 -3.29 13.52 -12.09
CA LEU A 83 -3.03 12.45 -11.14
C LEU A 83 -1.91 12.84 -10.17
N LYS A 84 -0.86 13.52 -10.66
CA LYS A 84 0.21 14.06 -9.82
C LYS A 84 -0.33 15.11 -8.85
N ASP A 85 -1.18 16.01 -9.33
CA ASP A 85 -1.77 17.09 -8.53
C ASP A 85 -2.65 16.53 -7.39
N ILE A 86 -3.43 15.48 -7.67
CA ILE A 86 -4.26 14.80 -6.65
C ILE A 86 -3.38 14.15 -5.58
N ILE A 87 -2.33 13.45 -5.98
CA ILE A 87 -1.43 12.78 -5.02
C ILE A 87 -0.70 13.80 -4.15
N GLN A 88 -0.24 14.91 -4.73
CA GLN A 88 0.41 15.97 -3.98
C GLN A 88 -0.54 16.63 -2.98
N GLN A 89 -1.82 16.83 -3.34
CA GLN A 89 -2.83 17.32 -2.40
C GLN A 89 -3.10 16.34 -1.25
N ILE A 90 -3.08 15.03 -1.51
CA ILE A 90 -3.27 14.01 -0.47
C ILE A 90 -2.08 14.04 0.51
N ASN A 91 -0.84 14.10 0.01
CA ASN A 91 0.36 14.16 0.86
C ASN A 91 0.37 15.42 1.74
N ASN A 92 0.04 16.59 1.19
CA ASN A 92 0.02 17.85 1.96
C ASN A 92 -0.99 17.83 3.14
N ARG A 93 -2.05 17.02 3.05
CA ARG A 93 -3.04 16.85 4.14
C ARG A 93 -2.55 15.93 5.25
N ASP A 94 -1.68 14.96 4.94
CA ASP A 94 -1.08 14.05 5.92
C ASP A 94 -0.03 14.78 6.79
N ASP A 95 0.71 15.76 6.22
CA ASP A 95 1.76 16.51 6.92
C ASP A 95 1.25 17.67 7.80
N SER A 96 -0.04 18.04 7.68
CA SER A 96 -0.65 19.14 8.45
C SER A 96 -1.25 18.72 9.80
N LYS A 97 -0.80 17.59 10.36
CA LYS A 97 -1.25 17.04 11.65
C LYS A 97 -0.11 16.87 12.64
#